data_AF-A0A6G4WMZ6-F1
#
_entry.id   AF-A0A6G4WMZ6-F1
#
_cell.length_a   1.000
_cell.length_b   1.000
_cell.length_c   1.000
_cell.angle_alpha   90.00
_cell.angle_beta   90.00
_cell.angle_gamma   90.00
#
_symmetry.space_group_name_H-M   'P 1'
#
loop_
_entity.id
_entity.type
_entity.pdbx_description
1 polymer ?
#
loop_
_entity_poly.entity_id
_entity_poly.type
_entity_poly.pdbx_seq_one_letter_code
_entity_poly.pdbx_strand_id
1 'polypeptide(L)'
;MQTHYVFLMRHASYELEKKGLSDRGLREVKQIAERLGEYLIHALRHRSVAGWNAPILGVVIVAPTDEARATARALSEELQHVGLAVPLPVEPEYLSPERCPAASPYFYHWRRTSRREARRSVDNAIQRILAVELPAESNSTLVVGHAPQLGWFARRLTHGAIPIARAELACIRSKAFWWGRWGHLEWVLSPNVKDLKSGSADATGDDSEKEIREKIKGKMESAKLLGAVLTGLLTFVLGVPKDMLPAVASGVTASAGQTGAGVDMSAWMAINLDLLVCFGGAVVALVAGASLFFAAYFAYDSLLMPTRFWSESSPPVGRVRWLVARPPSSAAWVLYANMLRIWTLRFVPAIWCAVLAPVLLAYSLIVGRLWPDRNWLWSLGYLAIVLLIGIGLAYAFGRWTRPIVGAED
;
A
#
# COMPACT_ATOMS: atom_id res chain seq x y z
N MET A 1 23.80 -3.43 18.32
CA MET A 1 23.32 -2.32 17.48
C MET A 1 22.20 -1.61 18.21
N GLN A 2 22.33 -0.30 18.46
CA GLN A 2 21.27 0.47 19.12
C GLN A 2 20.07 0.62 18.17
N THR A 3 18.87 0.47 18.73
CA THR A 3 17.61 0.73 18.01
C THR A 3 17.31 2.21 18.12
N HIS A 4 16.99 2.87 17.01
CA HIS A 4 16.66 4.30 16.96
C HIS A 4 15.20 4.45 16.53
N TYR A 5 14.39 5.16 17.30
CA TYR A 5 13.01 5.47 16.93
C TYR A 5 12.91 6.89 16.35
N VAL A 6 12.16 7.04 15.28
CA VAL A 6 11.86 8.34 14.67
C VAL A 6 10.36 8.55 14.76
N PHE A 7 9.95 9.55 15.53
CA PHE A 7 8.58 10.02 15.54
C PHE A 7 8.42 11.11 14.48
N LEU A 8 7.44 10.96 13.59
CA LEU A 8 7.12 11.93 12.55
C LEU A 8 5.74 12.50 12.84
N MET A 9 5.67 13.78 13.19
CA MET A 9 4.43 14.50 13.47
C MET A 9 4.16 15.56 12.42
N ARG A 10 2.98 15.52 11.81
CA ARG A 10 2.54 16.66 11.01
C ARG A 10 2.00 17.75 11.94
N HIS A 11 2.29 19.01 11.63
CA HIS A 11 1.73 20.14 12.36
C HIS A 11 0.20 20.07 12.47
N ALA A 12 -0.33 20.63 13.55
CA ALA A 12 -1.77 20.67 13.82
C ALA A 12 -2.47 21.81 13.06
N SER A 13 -3.78 21.94 13.27
CA SER A 13 -4.58 22.99 12.62
C SER A 13 -4.15 24.39 13.09
N TYR A 14 -3.79 25.25 12.14
CA TYR A 14 -3.23 26.57 12.37
C TYR A 14 -4.09 27.68 11.74
N GLU A 15 -4.25 28.79 12.44
CA GLU A 15 -4.96 29.99 12.00
C GLU A 15 -3.95 31.08 11.65
N LEU A 16 -3.84 31.40 10.36
CA LEU A 16 -2.89 32.41 9.85
C LEU A 16 -3.14 33.79 10.45
N GLU A 17 -4.41 34.17 10.65
CA GLU A 17 -4.80 35.46 11.22
C GLU A 17 -4.32 35.64 12.66
N LYS A 18 -4.41 34.58 13.48
CA LYS A 18 -3.98 34.58 14.88
C LYS A 18 -2.48 34.30 15.05
N LYS A 19 -1.78 33.93 13.97
CA LYS A 19 -0.40 33.43 14.01
C LYS A 19 -0.20 32.35 15.09
N GLY A 20 -1.14 31.41 15.16
CA GLY A 20 -1.16 30.40 16.21
C GLY A 20 -1.98 29.18 15.83
N LEU A 21 -1.91 28.15 16.68
CA LEU A 21 -2.81 27.01 16.54
C LEU A 21 -4.26 27.46 16.74
N SER A 22 -5.14 26.96 15.87
CA SER A 22 -6.59 27.04 16.11
C SER A 22 -6.96 26.32 17.41
N ASP A 23 -8.11 26.63 18.01
CA ASP A 23 -8.60 25.91 19.19
C ASP A 23 -8.70 24.39 18.93
N ARG A 24 -9.07 24.04 17.69
CA ARG A 24 -9.04 22.65 17.22
C ARG A 24 -7.63 22.08 17.24
N GLY A 25 -6.65 22.82 16.72
CA GLY A 25 -5.25 22.41 16.69
C GLY A 25 -4.66 22.20 18.08
N LEU A 26 -5.01 23.05 19.05
CA LEU A 26 -4.62 22.88 20.46
C LEU A 26 -5.20 21.59 21.04
N ARG A 27 -6.50 21.31 20.83
CA ARG A 27 -7.12 20.06 21.27
C ARG A 27 -6.51 18.83 20.59
N GLU A 28 -6.21 18.91 19.29
CA GLU A 28 -5.53 17.85 18.54
C GLU A 28 -4.16 17.53 19.16
N VAL A 29 -3.34 18.56 19.45
CA VAL A 29 -2.02 18.40 20.06
C VAL A 29 -2.12 17.83 21.47
N LYS A 30 -3.04 18.33 22.29
CA LYS A 30 -3.26 17.86 23.66
C LYS A 30 -3.55 16.36 23.71
N GLN A 31 -4.48 15.87 22.87
CA GLN A 31 -4.81 14.44 22.83
C GLN A 31 -3.62 13.57 22.42
N ILE A 32 -2.78 14.05 21.49
CA ILE A 32 -1.56 13.35 21.10
C ILE A 32 -0.54 13.37 22.23
N ALA A 33 -0.35 14.50 22.90
CA ALA A 33 0.56 14.64 24.04
C ALA A 33 0.17 13.73 25.20
N GLU A 34 -1.12 13.67 25.56
CA GLU A 34 -1.62 12.78 26.61
C GLU A 34 -1.30 11.31 26.28
N ARG A 35 -1.67 10.84 25.08
CA ARG A 35 -1.44 9.45 24.64
C ARG A 35 0.04 9.11 24.49
N LEU A 36 0.82 10.03 23.90
CA LEU A 36 2.26 9.86 23.78
C LEU A 36 2.91 9.84 25.15
N GLY A 37 2.45 10.71 26.06
CA GLY A 37 2.96 10.84 27.41
C GLY A 37 2.74 9.58 28.23
N GLU A 38 1.51 9.05 28.22
CA GLU A 38 1.18 7.76 28.83
C GLU A 38 2.09 6.63 28.31
N TYR A 39 2.26 6.55 26.99
CA TYR A 39 3.10 5.54 26.36
C TYR A 39 4.58 5.69 26.75
N LEU A 40 5.13 6.90 26.75
CA LEU A 40 6.52 7.16 27.12
C LEU A 40 6.77 6.94 28.63
N ILE A 41 5.83 7.28 29.50
CA ILE A 41 5.92 6.98 30.93
C ILE A 41 5.89 5.47 31.15
N HIS A 42 4.99 4.77 30.48
CA HIS A 42 4.90 3.32 30.53
C HIS A 42 6.22 2.67 30.04
N ALA A 43 6.79 3.19 28.95
CA ALA A 43 8.10 2.81 28.43
C ALA A 43 9.23 2.99 29.44
N LEU A 44 9.29 4.14 30.11
CA LEU A 44 10.29 4.44 31.13
C LEU A 44 10.17 3.51 32.34
N ARG A 45 8.94 3.22 32.80
CA ARG A 45 8.69 2.36 33.97
C ARG A 45 9.16 0.92 33.77
N HIS A 46 9.09 0.37 32.57
CA HIS A 46 9.53 -1.01 32.32
C HIS A 46 10.84 -1.11 31.53
N ARG A 47 11.66 -0.05 31.51
CA ARG A 47 12.98 -0.03 30.86
C ARG A 47 13.91 -1.16 31.34
N SER A 48 13.72 -1.66 32.56
CA SER A 48 14.51 -2.75 33.15
C SER A 48 14.11 -4.15 32.65
N VAL A 49 12.98 -4.30 31.95
CA VAL A 49 12.53 -5.59 31.43
C VAL A 49 13.42 -6.03 30.27
N ALA A 50 14.16 -7.12 30.49
CA ALA A 50 15.12 -7.65 29.53
C ALA A 50 14.50 -7.81 28.13
N GLY A 51 15.12 -7.19 27.13
CA GLY A 51 14.71 -7.27 25.72
C GLY A 51 13.69 -6.22 25.28
N TRP A 52 13.15 -5.39 26.17
CA TRP A 52 12.24 -4.32 25.79
C TRP A 52 12.99 -3.02 25.48
N ASN A 53 13.19 -2.73 24.20
CA ASN A 53 13.77 -1.46 23.74
C ASN A 53 12.66 -0.45 23.48
N ALA A 54 12.05 0.12 24.51
CA ALA A 54 11.03 1.14 24.33
C ALA A 54 11.65 2.49 23.90
N PRO A 55 10.91 3.35 23.17
CA PRO A 55 11.44 4.64 22.76
C PRO A 55 11.50 5.63 23.94
N ILE A 56 12.58 6.39 24.00
CA ILE A 56 12.83 7.45 24.98
C ILE A 56 13.22 8.71 24.21
N LEU A 57 12.38 9.74 24.32
CA LEU A 57 12.53 11.00 23.59
C LEU A 57 13.84 11.70 23.97
N GLY A 58 14.70 11.93 22.98
CA GLY A 58 16.02 12.56 23.18
C GLY A 58 16.18 13.91 22.50
N VAL A 59 15.59 14.08 21.32
CA VAL A 59 15.68 15.33 20.55
C VAL A 59 14.36 15.62 19.86
N VAL A 60 13.98 16.91 19.83
CA VAL A 60 12.87 17.44 19.06
C VAL A 60 13.43 18.31 17.93
N ILE A 61 13.09 17.94 16.69
CA ILE A 61 13.49 18.64 15.47
C ILE A 61 12.23 19.23 14.84
N VAL A 62 12.25 20.51 14.51
CA VAL A 62 11.05 21.23 14.05
C VAL A 62 11.35 21.93 12.74
N ALA A 63 10.43 21.85 11.79
CA ALA A 63 10.52 22.66 10.57
C ALA A 63 10.49 24.15 10.95
N PRO A 64 11.32 25.01 10.31
CA PRO A 64 11.40 26.44 10.64
C PRO A 64 10.20 27.22 10.08
N THR A 65 9.00 26.84 10.49
CA THR A 65 7.72 27.43 10.12
C THR A 65 6.88 27.67 11.36
N ASP A 66 6.04 28.69 11.33
CA ASP A 66 5.28 29.09 12.52
C ASP A 66 4.29 28.00 12.95
N GLU A 67 3.72 27.23 12.01
CA GLU A 67 2.77 26.16 12.33
C GLU A 67 3.46 24.97 13.00
N ALA A 68 4.65 24.58 12.52
CA ALA A 68 5.42 23.49 13.12
C ALA A 68 5.97 23.90 14.49
N ARG A 69 6.46 25.14 14.63
CA ARG A 69 6.88 25.72 15.91
C ARG A 69 5.75 25.74 16.93
N ALA A 70 4.59 26.28 16.56
CA ALA A 70 3.44 26.34 17.44
C ALA A 70 2.96 24.95 17.87
N THR A 71 2.96 23.98 16.93
CA THR A 71 2.65 22.57 17.24
C THR A 71 3.66 21.97 18.21
N ALA A 72 4.96 22.11 17.94
CA ALA A 72 6.01 21.53 18.77
C ALA A 72 6.06 22.15 20.17
N ARG A 73 5.80 23.46 20.28
CA ARG A 73 5.70 24.16 21.56
C ARG A 73 4.51 23.66 22.37
N ALA A 74 3.31 23.65 21.79
CA ALA A 74 2.13 23.14 22.47
C ALA A 74 2.29 21.67 22.89
N LEU A 75 2.90 20.84 22.04
CA LEU A 75 3.18 19.43 22.38
C LEU A 75 4.17 19.33 23.54
N SER A 76 5.23 20.14 23.53
CA SER A 76 6.23 20.17 24.60
C SER A 76 5.62 20.59 25.94
N GLU A 77 4.79 21.64 25.94
CA GLU A 77 4.09 22.15 27.12
C GLU A 77 3.16 21.06 27.71
N GLU A 78 2.35 20.41 26.88
CA GLU A 78 1.45 19.34 27.33
C GLU A 78 2.21 18.09 27.82
N LEU A 79 3.30 17.68 27.17
CA LEU A 79 4.13 16.57 27.64
C LEU A 79 4.82 16.90 28.98
N GLN A 80 5.23 18.15 29.19
CA GLN A 80 5.75 18.61 30.48
C GLN A 80 4.68 18.57 31.58
N HIS A 81 3.43 18.93 31.26
CA HIS A 81 2.30 18.78 32.19
C HIS A 81 2.05 17.33 32.61
N VAL A 82 2.31 16.36 31.72
CA VAL A 82 2.24 14.92 32.02
C VAL A 82 3.50 14.42 32.78
N GLY A 83 4.48 15.29 33.04
CA GLY A 83 5.67 14.98 33.83
C GLY A 83 6.86 14.46 33.02
N LEU A 84 6.87 14.63 31.70
CA LEU A 84 8.00 14.26 30.84
C LEU A 84 8.91 15.45 30.58
N ALA A 85 10.20 15.26 30.76
CA ALA A 85 11.21 16.22 30.32
C ALA A 85 11.28 16.23 28.78
N VAL A 86 10.95 17.37 28.17
CA VAL A 86 11.01 17.54 26.72
C VAL A 86 12.23 18.39 26.35
N PRO A 87 13.13 17.90 25.48
CA PRO A 87 14.25 18.67 24.98
C PRO A 87 13.83 19.94 24.25
N LEU A 88 14.68 20.97 24.27
CA LEU A 88 14.45 22.17 23.47
C LEU A 88 14.42 21.84 21.97
N PRO A 89 13.44 22.36 21.22
CA PRO A 89 13.38 22.19 19.77
C PRO A 89 14.62 22.72 19.04
N VAL A 90 15.10 21.96 18.07
CA VAL A 90 16.11 22.39 17.11
C VAL A 90 15.44 22.65 15.75
N GLU A 91 15.78 23.77 15.12
CA GLU A 91 15.15 24.20 13.86
C GLU A 91 16.12 24.15 12.67
N PRO A 92 16.36 22.96 12.08
CA PRO A 92 17.28 22.87 10.98
C PRO A 92 16.68 23.40 9.68
N GLU A 93 17.50 24.11 8.93
CA GLU A 93 17.12 24.68 7.64
C GLU A 93 16.72 23.64 6.58
N TYR A 94 17.21 22.39 6.69
CA TYR A 94 16.88 21.32 5.75
C TYR A 94 15.44 20.81 5.88
N LEU A 95 14.73 21.18 6.95
CA LEU A 95 13.30 20.93 7.09
C LEU A 95 12.43 22.07 6.55
N SER A 96 13.02 23.22 6.18
CA SER A 96 12.28 24.33 5.59
C SER A 96 11.56 23.90 4.31
N PRO A 97 10.27 24.24 4.14
CA PRO A 97 9.56 24.03 2.89
C PRO A 97 10.23 24.68 1.67
N GLU A 98 10.98 25.76 1.89
CA GLU A 98 11.72 26.48 0.84
C GLU A 98 12.97 25.71 0.38
N ARG A 99 13.67 25.06 1.33
CA ARG A 99 14.93 24.36 1.08
C ARG A 99 14.77 22.87 0.83
N CYS A 100 13.63 22.30 1.20
CA CYS A 100 13.21 21.01 0.74
C CYS A 100 12.30 21.25 -0.47
N PRO A 101 12.83 21.23 -1.71
CA PRO A 101 12.09 21.70 -2.89
C PRO A 101 10.79 20.92 -3.15
N ALA A 102 10.69 19.78 -2.51
CA ALA A 102 9.61 18.85 -2.61
C ALA A 102 8.52 19.18 -1.54
N ALA A 103 8.86 19.77 -0.40
CA ALA A 103 7.94 20.07 0.70
C ALA A 103 7.05 21.31 0.46
N SER A 104 7.39 22.15 -0.53
CA SER A 104 6.60 23.34 -0.85
C SER A 104 5.20 22.97 -1.36
N PRO A 105 4.11 23.49 -0.76
CA PRO A 105 2.76 23.30 -1.26
C PRO A 105 2.54 23.92 -2.65
N TYR A 106 3.43 24.81 -3.10
CA TYR A 106 3.42 25.45 -4.43
C TYR A 106 4.08 24.57 -5.51
N PHE A 107 3.70 23.29 -5.52
CA PHE A 107 4.27 22.21 -6.35
C PHE A 107 4.14 22.45 -7.88
N TYR A 108 3.36 23.45 -8.30
CA TYR A 108 3.03 23.70 -9.70
C TYR A 108 4.21 24.18 -10.58
N HIS A 109 5.27 24.76 -10.00
CA HIS A 109 6.42 25.23 -10.78
C HIS A 109 7.53 24.19 -10.98
N TRP A 110 7.42 23.00 -10.41
CA TRP A 110 8.53 22.03 -10.30
C TRP A 110 8.66 21.04 -11.48
N ARG A 111 8.16 21.38 -12.67
CA ARG A 111 8.36 20.56 -13.89
C ARG A 111 9.84 20.36 -14.28
N ARG A 112 10.78 21.12 -13.69
CA ARG A 112 12.20 21.11 -14.11
C ARG A 112 13.16 20.39 -13.18
N THR A 113 12.87 20.28 -11.90
CA THR A 113 13.88 19.75 -11.00
C THR A 113 13.82 18.24 -10.99
N SER A 114 14.98 17.60 -11.02
CA SER A 114 15.05 16.18 -11.27
C SER A 114 14.50 15.39 -10.08
N ARG A 115 13.72 14.32 -10.32
CA ARG A 115 13.30 13.35 -9.27
C ARG A 115 14.49 12.86 -8.42
N ARG A 116 15.70 12.89 -8.99
CA ARG A 116 16.97 12.54 -8.34
C ARG A 116 17.36 13.55 -7.26
N GLU A 117 17.21 14.85 -7.49
CA GLU A 117 17.52 15.89 -6.50
C GLU A 117 16.57 15.88 -5.32
N ALA A 118 15.26 15.76 -5.55
CA ALA A 118 14.29 15.59 -4.47
C ALA A 118 14.64 14.38 -3.60
N ARG A 119 14.96 13.24 -4.24
CA ARG A 119 15.39 12.02 -3.53
C ARG A 119 16.67 12.25 -2.73
N ARG A 120 17.69 12.90 -3.29
CA ARG A 120 18.94 13.22 -2.58
C ARG A 120 18.71 14.15 -1.39
N SER A 121 17.84 15.16 -1.54
CA SER A 121 17.47 16.07 -0.45
C SER A 121 16.79 15.31 0.71
N VAL A 122 15.84 14.43 0.40
CA VAL A 122 15.17 13.56 1.38
C VAL A 122 16.17 12.60 2.05
N ASP A 123 17.04 11.96 1.27
CA ASP A 123 18.08 11.06 1.79
C ASP A 123 19.03 11.81 2.74
N ASN A 124 19.49 13.01 2.37
CA ASN A 124 20.36 13.84 3.19
C ASN A 124 19.67 14.28 4.49
N ALA A 125 18.40 14.70 4.43
CA ALA A 125 17.63 15.07 5.60
C ALA A 125 17.48 13.90 6.59
N ILE A 126 17.18 12.69 6.08
CA ILE A 126 17.07 11.48 6.91
C ILE A 126 18.41 11.13 7.54
N GLN A 127 19.50 11.17 6.78
CA GLN A 127 20.83 10.91 7.35
C GLN A 127 21.15 11.88 8.47
N ARG A 128 20.79 13.16 8.32
CA ARG A 128 20.95 14.17 9.39
C ARG A 128 20.09 13.88 10.60
N ILE A 129 18.80 13.57 10.41
CA ILE A 129 17.87 13.19 11.51
C ILE A 129 18.41 11.96 12.27
N LEU A 130 18.94 10.98 11.56
CA LEU A 130 19.45 9.74 12.13
C LEU A 130 20.86 9.85 12.72
N ALA A 131 21.60 10.90 12.37
CA ALA A 131 22.94 11.20 12.87
C ALA A 131 22.93 12.23 14.01
N VAL A 132 21.75 12.76 14.38
CA VAL A 132 21.62 13.61 15.56
C VAL A 132 22.14 12.85 16.79
N GLU A 133 23.06 13.47 17.52
CA GLU A 133 23.55 12.96 18.77
C GLU A 133 22.40 12.93 19.78
N LEU A 134 22.07 11.73 20.25
CA LEU A 134 21.07 11.55 21.28
C LEU A 134 21.77 11.52 22.65
N PRO A 135 21.11 12.04 23.70
CA PRO A 135 21.55 11.78 25.08
C PRO A 135 21.74 10.28 25.32
N ALA A 136 22.70 9.89 26.16
CA ALA A 136 23.06 8.48 26.39
C ALA A 136 21.88 7.58 26.81
N GLU A 137 20.86 8.18 27.43
CA GLU A 137 19.67 7.49 27.89
C GLU A 137 18.50 7.47 26.90
N SER A 138 18.60 8.24 25.82
CA SER A 138 17.55 8.41 24.84
C SER A 138 17.86 7.63 23.57
N ASN A 139 16.81 7.24 22.85
CA ASN A 139 16.94 6.48 21.61
C ASN A 139 15.92 6.92 20.55
N SER A 140 15.24 8.06 20.76
CA SER A 140 14.25 8.55 19.80
C SER A 140 14.36 10.03 19.48
N THR A 141 13.98 10.35 18.24
CA THR A 141 13.93 11.71 17.69
C THR A 141 12.51 12.02 17.27
N LEU A 142 11.94 13.14 17.74
CA LEU A 142 10.68 13.67 17.25
C LEU A 142 10.94 14.69 16.14
N VAL A 143 10.27 14.55 15.01
CA VAL A 143 10.32 15.49 13.89
C VAL A 143 8.94 16.05 13.67
N VAL A 144 8.76 17.36 13.88
CA VAL A 144 7.52 18.10 13.61
C VAL A 144 7.66 18.86 12.30
N GLY A 145 6.80 18.60 11.32
CA GLY A 145 6.90 19.22 10.00
C GLY A 145 5.63 19.16 9.15
N HIS A 146 5.80 19.16 7.83
CA HIS A 146 4.69 19.27 6.86
C HIS A 146 4.56 18.05 5.94
N ALA A 147 3.36 17.85 5.41
CA ALA A 147 3.16 17.03 4.21
C ALA A 147 3.44 17.87 2.96
N PRO A 148 4.01 17.30 1.88
CA PRO A 148 4.31 15.87 1.67
C PRO A 148 5.64 15.38 2.28
N GLN A 149 6.47 16.28 2.83
CA GLN A 149 7.83 15.98 3.30
C GLN A 149 7.92 14.79 4.26
N LEU A 150 7.12 14.81 5.33
CA LEU A 150 7.10 13.74 6.32
C LEU A 150 6.71 12.39 5.72
N GLY A 151 5.79 12.39 4.75
CA GLY A 151 5.40 11.18 4.01
C GLY A 151 6.56 10.60 3.20
N TRP A 152 7.47 11.43 2.70
CA TRP A 152 8.70 10.94 2.04
C TRP A 152 9.74 10.45 3.01
N PHE A 153 9.90 11.09 4.17
CA PHE A 153 10.74 10.56 5.24
C PHE A 153 10.25 9.17 5.64
N ALA A 154 8.95 9.05 5.90
CA ALA A 154 8.34 7.78 6.27
C ALA A 154 8.51 6.73 5.17
N ARG A 155 8.29 7.10 3.89
CA ARG A 155 8.53 6.20 2.74
C ARG A 155 9.96 5.75 2.62
N ARG A 156 10.91 6.64 2.85
CA ARG A 156 12.32 6.32 2.69
C ARG A 156 12.86 5.49 3.85
N LEU A 157 12.34 5.71 5.05
CA LEU A 157 12.64 4.90 6.23
C LEU A 157 12.03 3.50 6.14
N THR A 158 10.78 3.37 5.69
CA THR A 158 10.03 2.09 5.75
C THR A 158 9.92 1.34 4.43
N HIS A 159 10.36 1.94 3.32
CA HIS A 159 10.11 1.49 1.95
C HIS A 159 8.62 1.46 1.54
N GLY A 160 7.69 1.85 2.41
CA GLY A 160 6.25 1.93 2.15
C GLY A 160 5.71 3.35 2.31
N ALA A 161 4.75 3.76 1.48
CA ALA A 161 4.14 5.07 1.64
C ALA A 161 3.29 5.11 2.92
N ILE A 162 3.62 6.01 3.85
CA ILE A 162 2.88 6.25 5.09
C ILE A 162 2.35 7.68 5.01
N PRO A 163 1.10 7.90 4.53
CA PRO A 163 0.44 9.18 4.74
C PRO A 163 0.38 9.53 6.23
N ILE A 164 0.76 10.76 6.58
CA ILE A 164 0.63 11.29 7.94
C ILE A 164 -0.36 12.46 7.87
N ALA A 165 -1.53 12.25 8.47
CA ALA A 165 -2.60 13.22 8.56
C ALA A 165 -2.20 14.39 9.48
N ARG A 166 -3.01 15.45 9.48
CA ARG A 166 -2.77 16.63 10.32
C ARG A 166 -2.81 16.24 11.80
N ALA A 167 -1.87 16.77 12.58
CA ALA A 167 -1.67 16.44 14.00
C ALA A 167 -1.47 14.93 14.27
N GLU A 168 -1.18 14.11 13.26
CA GLU A 168 -0.92 12.69 13.44
C GLU A 168 0.57 12.46 13.70
N LEU A 169 0.87 11.49 14.56
CA LEU A 169 2.22 11.12 14.98
C LEU A 169 2.50 9.66 14.62
N ALA A 170 3.41 9.43 13.69
CA ALA A 170 3.87 8.08 13.34
C ALA A 170 5.17 7.73 14.05
N CYS A 171 5.28 6.55 14.66
CA CYS A 171 6.52 6.01 15.22
C CYS A 171 7.15 4.99 14.28
N ILE A 172 8.39 5.25 13.88
CA ILE A 172 9.16 4.35 13.02
C ILE A 172 10.38 3.86 13.79
N ARG A 173 10.49 2.54 14.00
CA ARG A 173 11.69 1.90 14.54
C ARG A 173 12.70 1.67 13.43
N SER A 174 13.81 2.38 13.48
CA SER A 174 14.96 2.23 12.60
C SER A 174 16.02 1.32 13.23
N LYS A 175 16.46 0.31 12.50
CA LYS A 175 17.61 -0.52 12.88
C LYS A 175 18.73 -0.32 11.85
N ALA A 176 19.94 -0.10 12.36
CA ALA A 176 21.15 -0.21 11.54
C ALA A 176 21.27 -1.64 11.02
N PHE A 177 21.48 -1.78 9.72
CA PHE A 177 21.78 -3.04 9.07
C PHE A 177 23.00 -2.84 8.16
N TRP A 178 23.73 -3.91 7.85
CA TRP A 178 25.01 -3.81 7.16
C TRP A 178 24.89 -3.38 5.68
N TRP A 179 23.70 -3.48 5.06
CA TRP A 179 23.42 -2.97 3.71
C TRP A 179 22.61 -1.66 3.70
N GLY A 180 22.37 -1.04 4.87
CA GLY A 180 21.55 0.16 5.01
C GLY A 180 20.71 0.20 6.28
N ARG A 181 19.87 1.21 6.47
CA ARG A 181 18.91 1.27 7.59
C ARG A 181 17.52 0.91 7.11
N TRP A 182 16.87 -0.02 7.82
CA TRP A 182 15.49 -0.43 7.54
C TRP A 182 14.63 0.01 8.73
N GLY A 183 13.59 0.78 8.43
CA GLY A 183 12.59 1.24 9.37
C GLY A 183 11.34 0.39 9.32
N HIS A 184 10.71 0.18 10.46
CA HIS A 184 9.40 -0.44 10.58
C HIS A 184 8.46 0.55 11.24
N LEU A 185 7.28 0.75 10.66
CA LEU A 185 6.21 1.50 11.32
C LEU A 185 5.76 0.68 12.53
N GLU A 186 5.99 1.19 13.73
CA GLU A 186 5.57 0.53 14.96
C GLU A 186 4.13 0.87 15.28
N TRP A 187 3.79 2.16 15.29
CA TRP A 187 2.45 2.64 15.64
C TRP A 187 2.19 4.03 15.08
N VAL A 188 0.92 4.44 15.07
CA VAL A 188 0.48 5.78 14.69
C VAL A 188 -0.54 6.27 15.71
N LEU A 189 -0.31 7.45 16.29
CA LEU A 189 -1.26 8.16 17.13
C LEU A 189 -1.96 9.22 16.29
N SER A 190 -3.28 9.08 16.17
CA SER A 190 -4.15 10.06 15.50
C SER A 190 -5.03 10.73 16.56
N PRO A 191 -5.33 12.04 16.44
CA PRO A 191 -6.24 12.70 17.36
C PRO A 191 -7.63 12.05 17.30
N ASN A 192 -8.30 11.93 18.44
CA ASN A 192 -9.63 11.39 18.51
C ASN A 192 -10.64 12.37 17.89
N VAL A 193 -11.13 12.01 16.71
CA VAL A 193 -12.08 12.85 15.98
C VAL A 193 -13.41 12.98 16.76
N LYS A 194 -13.78 11.98 17.58
CA LYS A 194 -15.02 12.01 18.38
C LYS A 194 -15.00 13.11 19.45
N ASP A 195 -13.88 13.26 20.14
CA ASP A 195 -13.76 14.21 21.27
C ASP A 195 -13.58 15.65 20.81
N LEU A 196 -13.08 15.86 19.59
CA LEU A 196 -12.91 17.19 18.99
C LEU A 196 -14.24 17.86 18.59
N LYS A 197 -15.31 17.06 18.52
CA LYS A 197 -16.57 17.42 17.88
C LYS A 197 -17.74 17.53 18.88
N SER A 198 -17.51 17.32 20.19
CA SER A 198 -18.53 17.49 21.25
C SER A 198 -19.06 18.93 21.43
N GLY A 199 -18.50 19.92 20.73
CA GLY A 199 -19.02 21.30 20.65
C GLY A 199 -19.74 21.67 19.35
N SER A 200 -19.89 20.74 18.40
CA SER A 200 -20.56 20.96 17.11
C SER A 200 -21.42 19.74 16.78
N ALA A 201 -22.74 19.92 16.78
CA ALA A 201 -23.74 18.85 16.74
C ALA A 201 -23.72 17.91 15.51
N ASP A 202 -22.79 18.08 14.57
CA ASP A 202 -22.84 17.42 13.25
C ASP A 202 -21.65 16.53 12.91
N ALA A 203 -20.84 16.10 13.88
CA ALA A 203 -19.50 15.69 13.52
C ALA A 203 -19.09 14.30 14.12
N THR A 204 -19.44 13.29 13.33
CA THR A 204 -18.70 12.12 12.82
C THR A 204 -17.17 12.00 13.01
N GLY A 205 -16.72 11.36 14.09
CA GLY A 205 -15.44 10.61 14.09
C GLY A 205 -15.50 9.31 13.30
N ASP A 206 -16.72 8.90 12.94
CA ASP A 206 -17.03 7.85 11.99
C ASP A 206 -16.61 8.22 10.55
N ASP A 207 -16.44 9.51 10.21
CA ASP A 207 -16.28 9.91 8.80
C ASP A 207 -15.07 9.29 8.10
N SER A 208 -13.85 9.33 8.66
CA SER A 208 -12.70 8.78 7.93
C SER A 208 -12.73 7.26 7.81
N GLU A 209 -13.22 6.56 8.84
CA GLU A 209 -13.43 5.11 8.76
C GLU A 209 -14.54 4.79 7.76
N LYS A 210 -15.67 5.50 7.82
CA LYS A 210 -16.81 5.38 6.93
C LYS A 210 -16.45 5.71 5.50
N GLU A 211 -15.72 6.80 5.24
CA GLU A 211 -15.18 7.16 3.92
C GLU A 211 -14.30 6.04 3.36
N ILE A 212 -13.41 5.47 4.19
CA ILE A 212 -12.58 4.34 3.77
C ILE A 212 -13.43 3.09 3.51
N ARG A 213 -14.43 2.79 4.36
CA ARG A 213 -15.37 1.68 4.16
C ARG A 213 -16.21 1.88 2.89
N GLU A 214 -16.70 3.08 2.62
CA GLU A 214 -17.42 3.43 1.40
C GLU A 214 -16.52 3.26 0.17
N LYS A 215 -15.25 3.68 0.25
CA LYS A 215 -14.27 3.46 -0.81
C LYS A 215 -13.96 1.97 -1.02
N ILE A 216 -13.83 1.19 0.06
CA ILE A 216 -13.66 -0.26 0.01
C ILE A 216 -14.90 -0.90 -0.65
N LYS A 217 -16.11 -0.49 -0.28
CA LYS A 217 -17.37 -0.95 -0.87
C LYS A 217 -17.43 -0.63 -2.37
N GLY A 218 -17.07 0.59 -2.78
CA GLY A 218 -16.99 0.94 -4.20
C GLY A 218 -16.03 0.05 -5.01
N LYS A 219 -14.85 -0.25 -4.44
CA LYS A 219 -13.88 -1.17 -5.06
C LYS A 219 -14.36 -2.62 -5.07
N MET A 220 -15.06 -3.06 -4.03
CA MET A 220 -15.68 -4.38 -3.93
C MET A 220 -16.72 -4.57 -5.03
N GLU A 221 -17.63 -3.62 -5.21
CA GLU A 221 -18.65 -3.68 -6.28
C GLU A 221 -18.01 -3.70 -7.67
N SER A 222 -16.95 -2.93 -7.87
CA SER A 222 -16.18 -2.97 -9.13
C SER A 222 -15.54 -4.35 -9.36
N ALA A 223 -14.97 -4.97 -8.33
CA ALA A 223 -14.38 -6.31 -8.41
C ALA A 223 -15.44 -7.36 -8.76
N LYS A 224 -16.61 -7.30 -8.13
CA LYS A 224 -17.76 -8.18 -8.40
C LYS A 224 -18.24 -8.05 -9.84
N LEU A 225 -18.47 -6.82 -10.32
CA LEU A 225 -18.93 -6.56 -11.68
C LEU A 225 -17.93 -7.08 -12.72
N LEU A 226 -16.64 -6.75 -12.56
CA LEU A 226 -15.59 -7.20 -13.48
C LEU A 226 -15.40 -8.72 -13.45
N GLY A 227 -15.44 -9.36 -12.27
CA GLY A 227 -15.40 -10.82 -12.14
C GLY A 227 -16.56 -11.50 -12.88
N ALA A 228 -17.78 -10.96 -12.77
CA ALA A 228 -18.95 -11.45 -13.48
C ALA A 228 -18.82 -11.27 -15.01
N VAL A 229 -18.35 -10.10 -15.48
CA VAL A 229 -18.10 -9.84 -16.91
C VAL A 229 -17.06 -10.81 -17.47
N LEU A 230 -15.93 -11.03 -16.79
CA LEU A 230 -14.92 -11.99 -17.23
C LEU A 230 -15.46 -13.42 -17.29
N THR A 231 -16.32 -13.79 -16.34
CA THR A 231 -16.97 -15.12 -16.33
C THR A 231 -17.94 -15.27 -17.50
N GLY A 232 -18.68 -14.22 -17.84
CA GLY A 232 -19.53 -14.17 -19.02
C GLY A 232 -18.73 -14.29 -20.32
N LEU A 233 -17.63 -13.55 -20.45
CA LEU A 233 -16.70 -13.65 -21.58
C LEU A 233 -16.09 -15.05 -21.69
N LEU A 234 -15.68 -15.65 -20.58
CA LEU A 234 -15.19 -17.02 -20.54
C LEU A 234 -16.24 -18.02 -21.03
N THR A 235 -17.49 -17.87 -20.57
CA THR A 235 -18.61 -18.73 -21.00
C THR A 235 -18.88 -18.56 -22.49
N PHE A 236 -18.82 -17.33 -23.01
CA PHE A 236 -18.95 -17.06 -24.44
C PHE A 236 -17.81 -17.71 -25.24
N VAL A 237 -16.55 -17.48 -24.83
CA VAL A 237 -15.36 -18.03 -25.49
C VAL A 237 -15.36 -19.56 -25.47
N LEU A 238 -15.85 -20.20 -24.40
CA LEU A 238 -16.00 -21.66 -24.32
C LEU A 238 -17.28 -22.17 -25.02
N GLY A 239 -18.25 -21.30 -25.29
CA GLY A 239 -19.50 -21.61 -25.99
C GLY A 239 -19.36 -21.58 -27.52
N VAL A 240 -18.62 -20.60 -28.06
CA VAL A 240 -18.34 -20.45 -29.51
C VAL A 240 -17.82 -21.74 -30.18
N PRO A 241 -16.95 -22.56 -29.55
CA PRO A 241 -16.45 -23.77 -30.16
C PRO A 241 -17.53 -24.80 -30.46
N LYS A 242 -18.68 -24.83 -29.76
CA LYS A 242 -19.70 -25.87 -30.02
C LYS A 242 -20.26 -25.82 -31.43
N ASP A 243 -20.35 -24.63 -32.02
CA ASP A 243 -20.87 -24.43 -33.38
C ASP A 243 -19.74 -24.35 -34.41
N MET A 244 -18.54 -23.91 -34.01
CA MET A 244 -17.37 -23.85 -34.89
C MET A 244 -16.63 -25.18 -35.04
N LEU A 245 -16.58 -26.04 -34.01
CA LEU A 245 -15.90 -27.34 -34.06
C LEU A 245 -16.46 -28.25 -35.17
N PRO A 246 -17.79 -28.40 -35.34
CA PRO A 246 -18.35 -29.18 -36.43
C PRO A 246 -18.05 -28.58 -37.80
N ALA A 247 -18.02 -27.24 -37.92
CA ALA A 247 -17.72 -26.54 -39.16
C ALA A 247 -16.23 -26.65 -39.57
N VAL A 248 -15.33 -26.61 -38.59
CA VAL A 248 -13.90 -26.88 -38.79
C VAL A 248 -13.69 -28.35 -39.12
N ALA A 249 -14.34 -29.27 -38.39
CA ALA A 249 -14.26 -30.70 -38.65
C ALA A 249 -14.84 -31.09 -40.03
N SER A 250 -15.93 -30.45 -40.46
CA SER A 250 -16.55 -30.70 -41.77
C SER A 250 -15.77 -30.05 -42.92
N GLY A 251 -15.16 -28.88 -42.70
CA GLY A 251 -14.24 -28.26 -43.66
C GLY A 251 -13.03 -29.14 -43.97
N VAL A 252 -12.51 -29.87 -42.97
CA VAL A 252 -11.42 -30.86 -43.13
C VAL A 252 -11.85 -32.02 -44.02
N THR A 253 -13.08 -32.53 -43.86
CA THR A 253 -13.59 -33.61 -44.72
C THR A 253 -13.88 -33.13 -46.14
N ALA A 254 -14.28 -31.87 -46.33
CA ALA A 254 -14.58 -31.30 -47.64
C ALA A 254 -13.31 -31.00 -48.46
N SER A 255 -12.23 -30.50 -47.84
CA SER A 255 -10.98 -30.22 -48.58
C SER A 255 -10.20 -31.50 -48.95
N ALA A 256 -10.33 -32.57 -48.15
CA ALA A 256 -9.70 -33.86 -48.44
C ALA A 256 -10.29 -34.57 -49.68
N GLY A 257 -11.53 -34.22 -50.09
CA GLY A 257 -12.20 -34.85 -51.23
C GLY A 257 -11.91 -34.22 -52.60
N GLN A 258 -11.37 -33.01 -52.66
CA GLN A 258 -11.29 -32.23 -53.92
C GLN A 258 -9.89 -32.07 -54.51
N THR A 259 -8.82 -32.39 -53.79
CA THR A 259 -7.46 -32.31 -54.32
C THR A 259 -6.73 -33.62 -54.08
N GLY A 260 -6.50 -34.41 -55.14
CA GLY A 260 -5.62 -35.59 -55.13
C GLY A 260 -4.13 -35.28 -54.91
N ALA A 261 -3.82 -34.10 -54.38
CA ALA A 261 -2.50 -33.71 -53.92
C ALA A 261 -2.49 -33.87 -52.40
N GLY A 262 -1.55 -34.66 -51.87
CA GLY A 262 -1.45 -34.95 -50.44
C GLY A 262 -1.53 -33.68 -49.60
N VAL A 263 -2.52 -33.61 -48.71
CA VAL A 263 -2.61 -32.54 -47.71
C VAL A 263 -1.33 -32.61 -46.89
N ASP A 264 -0.54 -31.54 -46.91
CA ASP A 264 0.64 -31.44 -46.05
C ASP A 264 0.17 -31.33 -44.60
N MET A 265 0.05 -32.50 -43.96
CA MET A 265 -0.41 -32.68 -42.59
C MET A 265 0.40 -31.82 -41.61
N SER A 266 1.66 -31.49 -41.95
CA SER A 266 2.53 -30.68 -41.11
C SER A 266 2.12 -29.20 -41.07
N ALA A 267 1.75 -28.62 -42.22
CA ALA A 267 1.24 -27.24 -42.31
C ALA A 267 -0.13 -27.10 -41.64
N TRP A 268 -1.01 -28.10 -41.81
CA TRP A 268 -2.32 -28.12 -41.17
C TRP A 268 -2.21 -28.25 -39.64
N MET A 269 -1.33 -29.11 -39.12
CA MET A 269 -1.08 -29.23 -37.68
C MET A 269 -0.49 -27.94 -37.08
N ALA A 270 0.38 -27.24 -37.82
CA ALA A 270 1.01 -26.01 -37.35
C ALA A 270 0.00 -24.88 -37.09
N ILE A 271 -0.90 -24.63 -38.05
CA ILE A 271 -1.92 -23.59 -37.98
C ILE A 271 -2.90 -23.84 -36.82
N ASN A 272 -3.34 -25.09 -36.64
CA ASN A 272 -4.29 -25.44 -35.59
C ASN A 272 -3.69 -25.32 -34.19
N LEU A 273 -2.38 -25.57 -34.06
CA LEU A 273 -1.73 -25.56 -32.76
C LEU A 273 -1.43 -24.15 -32.24
N ASP A 274 -1.00 -23.22 -33.10
CA ASP A 274 -0.79 -21.81 -32.71
C ASP A 274 -2.11 -21.15 -32.28
N LEU A 275 -3.20 -21.49 -32.97
CA LEU A 275 -4.55 -21.05 -32.60
C LEU A 275 -4.96 -21.62 -31.25
N LEU A 276 -4.70 -22.92 -31.01
CA LEU A 276 -5.00 -23.60 -29.75
C LEU A 276 -4.15 -23.06 -28.58
N VAL A 277 -2.90 -22.68 -28.85
CA VAL A 277 -1.99 -22.02 -27.91
C VAL A 277 -2.54 -20.66 -27.51
N CYS A 278 -2.78 -19.77 -28.46
CA CYS A 278 -3.23 -18.42 -28.15
C CYS A 278 -4.64 -18.41 -27.52
N PHE A 279 -5.52 -19.28 -28.01
CA PHE A 279 -6.85 -19.49 -27.43
C PHE A 279 -6.77 -20.05 -26.01
N GLY A 280 -5.97 -21.10 -25.79
CA GLY A 280 -5.77 -21.69 -24.46
C GLY A 280 -5.15 -20.69 -23.47
N GLY A 281 -4.19 -19.90 -23.93
CA GLY A 281 -3.60 -18.80 -23.15
C GLY A 281 -4.64 -17.75 -22.78
N ALA A 282 -5.53 -17.38 -23.71
CA ALA A 282 -6.63 -16.45 -23.43
C ALA A 282 -7.61 -17.01 -22.41
N VAL A 283 -8.01 -18.29 -22.54
CA VAL A 283 -8.89 -18.96 -21.58
C VAL A 283 -8.28 -18.95 -20.18
N VAL A 284 -6.99 -19.26 -20.04
CA VAL A 284 -6.35 -19.24 -18.72
C VAL A 284 -6.18 -17.83 -18.18
N ALA A 285 -5.88 -16.84 -19.02
CA ALA A 285 -5.87 -15.44 -18.59
C ALA A 285 -7.26 -14.99 -18.09
N LEU A 286 -8.36 -15.40 -18.75
CA LEU A 286 -9.72 -15.13 -18.29
C LEU A 286 -10.02 -15.80 -16.95
N VAL A 287 -9.70 -17.09 -16.80
CA VAL A 287 -9.91 -17.84 -15.55
C VAL A 287 -9.10 -17.23 -14.40
N ALA A 288 -7.83 -16.90 -14.62
CA ALA A 288 -6.98 -16.27 -13.63
C ALA A 288 -7.50 -14.87 -13.25
N GLY A 289 -7.89 -14.06 -14.24
CA GLY A 289 -8.47 -12.74 -14.02
C GLY A 289 -9.77 -12.79 -13.20
N ALA A 290 -10.70 -13.67 -13.58
CA ALA A 290 -11.95 -13.87 -12.85
C ALA A 290 -11.68 -14.32 -11.40
N SER A 291 -10.81 -15.32 -11.22
CA SER A 291 -10.42 -15.83 -9.91
C SER A 291 -9.81 -14.74 -9.02
N LEU A 292 -8.93 -13.89 -9.56
CA LEU A 292 -8.32 -12.78 -8.83
C LEU A 292 -9.32 -11.68 -8.49
N PHE A 293 -10.29 -11.37 -9.37
CA PHE A 293 -11.36 -10.43 -9.06
C PHE A 293 -12.27 -10.95 -7.93
N PHE A 294 -12.68 -12.22 -7.98
CA PHE A 294 -13.45 -12.81 -6.87
C PHE A 294 -12.64 -12.88 -5.57
N ALA A 295 -11.35 -13.23 -5.64
CA ALA A 295 -10.47 -13.18 -4.48
C ALA A 295 -10.33 -11.76 -3.91
N ALA A 296 -10.29 -10.73 -4.77
CA ALA A 296 -10.30 -9.34 -4.33
C ALA A 296 -11.65 -8.95 -3.70
N TYR A 297 -12.76 -9.38 -4.30
CA TYR A 297 -14.12 -9.18 -3.78
C TYR A 297 -14.26 -9.75 -2.36
N PHE A 298 -13.97 -11.04 -2.15
CA PHE A 298 -14.04 -11.66 -0.82
C PHE A 298 -13.07 -11.03 0.19
N ALA A 299 -11.89 -10.61 -0.27
CA ALA A 299 -10.96 -9.91 0.61
C ALA A 299 -11.50 -8.53 1.05
N TYR A 300 -12.15 -7.77 0.16
CA TYR A 300 -12.77 -6.51 0.55
C TYR A 300 -13.97 -6.73 1.46
N ASP A 301 -14.79 -7.77 1.22
CA ASP A 301 -15.90 -8.15 2.08
C ASP A 301 -15.41 -8.42 3.53
N SER A 302 -14.29 -9.14 3.68
CA SER A 302 -13.68 -9.39 4.99
C SER A 302 -13.24 -8.10 5.71
N LEU A 303 -12.82 -7.05 4.99
CA LEU A 303 -12.50 -5.75 5.58
C LEU A 303 -13.74 -4.98 6.02
N LEU A 304 -14.89 -5.21 5.37
CA LEU A 304 -16.14 -4.56 5.72
C LEU A 304 -16.83 -5.21 6.93
N MET A 305 -16.44 -6.42 7.32
CA MET A 305 -16.92 -7.05 8.54
C MET A 305 -16.66 -6.16 9.77
N PRO A 306 -17.57 -6.15 10.76
CA PRO A 306 -17.32 -5.51 12.05
C PRO A 306 -16.01 -6.03 12.65
N THR A 307 -15.23 -5.15 13.27
CA THR A 307 -13.88 -5.45 13.79
C THR A 307 -13.86 -6.65 14.74
N ARG A 308 -14.93 -6.87 15.52
CA ARG A 308 -15.10 -8.03 16.39
C ARG A 308 -15.10 -9.40 15.68
N PHE A 309 -15.30 -9.42 14.36
CA PHE A 309 -15.31 -10.64 13.55
C PHE A 309 -14.01 -10.82 12.74
N TRP A 310 -13.04 -9.93 12.91
CA TRP A 310 -11.72 -10.12 12.29
C TRP A 310 -11.02 -11.26 13.02
N SER A 311 -10.87 -12.39 12.32
CA SER A 311 -10.28 -13.60 12.88
C SER A 311 -8.86 -13.31 13.39
N GLU A 312 -8.65 -13.43 14.69
CA GLU A 312 -7.32 -13.46 15.28
C GLU A 312 -6.57 -14.67 14.69
N SER A 313 -5.62 -14.39 13.80
CA SER A 313 -4.69 -15.42 13.36
C SER A 313 -3.76 -15.68 14.54
N SER A 314 -3.53 -16.96 14.91
CA SER A 314 -2.58 -17.29 15.97
C SER A 314 -1.28 -16.54 15.75
N PRO A 315 -0.69 -15.94 16.81
CA PRO A 315 0.51 -15.15 16.67
C PRO A 315 1.56 -16.03 15.99
N PRO A 316 2.19 -15.58 14.89
CA PRO A 316 3.31 -16.32 14.34
C PRO A 316 4.34 -16.54 15.44
N VAL A 317 5.01 -17.69 15.41
CA VAL A 317 6.19 -17.93 16.25
C VAL A 317 7.30 -16.97 15.76
N GLY A 318 7.32 -15.76 16.34
CA GLY A 318 8.10 -14.60 15.90
C GLY A 318 7.23 -13.46 15.38
N ARG A 319 7.24 -12.28 16.04
CA ARG A 319 6.45 -11.09 15.64
C ARG A 319 6.51 -10.87 14.13
N VAL A 320 5.35 -10.87 13.44
CA VAL A 320 5.31 -10.49 12.03
C VAL A 320 5.88 -9.07 11.92
N ARG A 321 6.99 -8.91 11.19
CA ARG A 321 7.81 -7.67 11.14
C ARG A 321 7.10 -6.42 10.56
N TRP A 322 5.81 -6.50 10.27
CA TRP A 322 5.04 -5.45 9.61
C TRP A 322 3.68 -5.20 10.25
N LEU A 323 3.31 -5.94 11.30
CA LEU A 323 2.12 -5.61 12.08
C LEU A 323 2.43 -4.37 12.92
N VAL A 324 1.65 -3.33 12.72
CA VAL A 324 1.68 -2.10 13.51
C VAL A 324 1.13 -2.45 14.90
N ALA A 325 1.95 -2.34 15.95
CA ALA A 325 1.49 -2.43 17.34
C ALA A 325 0.45 -1.33 17.56
N ARG A 326 -0.71 -1.66 18.14
CA ARG A 326 -1.83 -0.71 18.16
C ARG A 326 -1.72 0.22 19.37
N PRO A 327 -1.89 1.53 19.20
CA PRO A 327 -2.70 2.32 20.10
C PRO A 327 -4.16 2.24 19.64
N PRO A 328 -5.14 2.36 20.55
CA PRO A 328 -6.56 2.03 20.32
C PRO A 328 -7.31 2.85 19.26
N SER A 329 -6.66 3.69 18.44
CA SER A 329 -7.32 4.74 17.65
C SER A 329 -7.11 4.74 16.13
N SER A 330 -6.58 3.70 15.48
CA SER A 330 -6.32 3.76 14.02
C SER A 330 -6.84 2.59 13.17
N ALA A 331 -8.05 2.10 13.47
CA ALA A 331 -8.74 1.11 12.63
C ALA A 331 -8.81 1.53 11.13
N ALA A 332 -9.02 2.83 10.88
CA ALA A 332 -9.01 3.42 9.55
C ALA A 332 -7.68 3.19 8.79
N TRP A 333 -6.54 3.24 9.50
CA TRP A 333 -5.22 3.00 8.90
C TRP A 333 -5.06 1.55 8.46
N VAL A 334 -5.46 0.62 9.34
CA VAL A 334 -5.42 -0.83 9.07
C VAL A 334 -6.30 -1.17 7.87
N LEU A 335 -7.51 -0.59 7.80
CA LEU A 335 -8.41 -0.72 6.65
C LEU A 335 -7.77 -0.17 5.37
N TYR A 336 -7.18 1.03 5.42
CA TYR A 336 -6.54 1.65 4.26
C TYR A 336 -5.36 0.82 3.74
N ALA A 337 -4.47 0.38 4.64
CA ALA A 337 -3.30 -0.42 4.28
C ALA A 337 -3.70 -1.76 3.65
N ASN A 338 -4.68 -2.46 4.25
CA ASN A 338 -5.19 -3.70 3.68
C ASN A 338 -5.95 -3.46 2.36
N MET A 339 -6.71 -2.37 2.24
CA MET A 339 -7.35 -1.98 0.98
C MET A 339 -6.33 -1.79 -0.13
N LEU A 340 -5.25 -1.05 0.13
CA LEU A 340 -4.16 -0.86 -0.84
C LEU A 340 -3.49 -2.19 -1.20
N ARG A 341 -3.28 -3.07 -0.21
CA ARG A 341 -2.70 -4.40 -0.45
C ARG A 341 -3.58 -5.25 -1.36
N ILE A 342 -4.88 -5.31 -1.12
CA ILE A 342 -5.83 -6.04 -1.99
C ILE A 342 -5.82 -5.43 -3.40
N TRP A 343 -5.81 -4.10 -3.48
CA TRP A 343 -5.76 -3.39 -4.75
C TRP A 343 -4.51 -3.74 -5.57
N THR A 344 -3.32 -3.60 -4.99
CA THR A 344 -2.06 -3.81 -5.71
C THR A 344 -1.77 -5.28 -5.98
N LEU A 345 -2.16 -6.19 -5.08
CA LEU A 345 -1.81 -7.61 -5.17
C LEU A 345 -2.90 -8.50 -5.74
N ARG A 346 -4.15 -8.03 -5.91
CA ARG A 346 -5.20 -8.84 -6.54
C ARG A 346 -5.86 -8.11 -7.69
N PHE A 347 -6.35 -6.90 -7.42
CA PHE A 347 -7.14 -6.15 -8.39
C PHE A 347 -6.32 -5.74 -9.62
N VAL A 348 -5.13 -5.16 -9.44
CA VAL A 348 -4.27 -4.72 -10.56
C VAL A 348 -3.80 -5.90 -11.43
N PRO A 349 -3.29 -7.02 -10.87
CA PRO A 349 -3.00 -8.21 -11.67
C PRO A 349 -4.21 -8.76 -12.43
N ALA A 350 -5.41 -8.74 -11.82
CA ALA A 350 -6.64 -9.16 -12.49
C ALA A 350 -6.96 -8.31 -13.73
N ILE A 351 -6.73 -6.98 -13.67
CA ILE A 351 -6.86 -6.09 -14.83
C ILE A 351 -5.89 -6.50 -15.94
N TRP A 352 -4.63 -6.80 -15.61
CA TRP A 352 -3.66 -7.24 -16.62
C TRP A 352 -4.09 -8.55 -17.29
N CYS A 353 -4.60 -9.52 -16.53
CA CYS A 353 -5.18 -10.73 -17.07
C CYS A 353 -6.39 -10.45 -17.99
N ALA A 354 -7.27 -9.55 -17.56
CA ALA A 354 -8.46 -9.14 -18.33
C ALA A 354 -8.10 -8.45 -19.65
N VAL A 355 -7.01 -7.70 -19.71
CA VAL A 355 -6.50 -7.05 -20.94
C VAL A 355 -5.74 -8.04 -21.81
N LEU A 356 -4.95 -8.94 -21.21
CA LEU A 356 -4.14 -9.91 -21.94
C LEU A 356 -5.00 -10.93 -22.70
N ALA A 357 -6.10 -11.39 -22.09
CA ALA A 357 -7.01 -12.33 -22.72
C ALA A 357 -7.54 -11.91 -24.11
N PRO A 358 -8.19 -10.74 -24.28
CA PRO A 358 -8.68 -10.30 -25.59
C PRO A 358 -7.53 -10.00 -26.56
N VAL A 359 -6.36 -9.56 -26.07
CA VAL A 359 -5.17 -9.38 -26.93
C VAL A 359 -4.72 -10.74 -27.49
N LEU A 360 -4.69 -11.79 -26.69
CA LEU A 360 -4.36 -13.14 -27.14
C LEU A 360 -5.41 -13.71 -28.11
N LEU A 361 -6.70 -13.46 -27.88
CA LEU A 361 -7.77 -13.83 -28.82
C LEU A 361 -7.67 -13.07 -30.15
N ALA A 362 -7.44 -11.76 -30.10
CA ALA A 362 -7.27 -10.96 -31.31
C ALA A 362 -6.02 -11.41 -32.08
N TYR A 363 -4.92 -11.66 -31.36
CA TYR A 363 -3.70 -12.19 -31.94
C TYR A 363 -3.91 -13.55 -32.61
N SER A 364 -4.65 -14.48 -31.96
CA SER A 364 -4.95 -15.78 -32.55
C SER A 364 -5.73 -15.67 -33.86
N LEU A 365 -6.66 -14.72 -33.94
CA LEU A 365 -7.46 -14.48 -35.14
C LEU A 365 -6.67 -13.81 -36.27
N ILE A 366 -5.77 -12.88 -35.93
CA ILE A 366 -4.96 -12.13 -36.92
C ILE A 366 -3.82 -12.99 -37.46
N VAL A 367 -3.03 -13.61 -36.57
CA VAL A 367 -1.84 -14.36 -36.99
C VAL A 367 -2.19 -15.66 -37.69
N GLY A 368 -3.23 -16.36 -37.22
CA GLY A 368 -3.75 -17.54 -37.93
C GLY A 368 -4.18 -17.24 -39.37
N ARG A 369 -4.48 -15.98 -39.68
CA ARG A 369 -4.84 -15.54 -41.03
C ARG A 369 -3.66 -15.06 -41.87
N LEU A 370 -2.64 -14.47 -41.24
CA LEU A 370 -1.57 -13.80 -41.98
C LEU A 370 -0.39 -14.73 -42.29
N TRP A 371 0.06 -15.58 -41.36
CA TRP A 371 1.39 -16.22 -41.44
C TRP A 371 1.31 -17.75 -41.21
N PRO A 372 0.97 -18.54 -42.24
CA PRO A 372 0.74 -19.99 -42.12
C PRO A 372 2.02 -20.85 -41.92
N ASP A 373 3.20 -20.38 -42.35
CA ASP A 373 4.40 -21.23 -42.47
C ASP A 373 5.33 -21.21 -41.22
N ARG A 374 4.81 -20.91 -40.02
CA ARG A 374 5.65 -20.74 -38.82
C ARG A 374 5.83 -22.05 -38.03
N ASN A 375 7.05 -22.30 -37.53
CA ASN A 375 7.39 -23.50 -36.76
C ASN A 375 6.66 -23.58 -35.39
N TRP A 376 5.63 -24.42 -35.32
CA TRP A 376 4.70 -24.64 -34.21
C TRP A 376 5.30 -25.20 -32.90
N LEU A 377 6.43 -25.92 -32.99
CA LEU A 377 7.04 -26.58 -31.82
C LEU A 377 7.49 -25.58 -30.75
N TRP A 378 7.90 -24.38 -31.16
CA TRP A 378 8.26 -23.32 -30.22
C TRP A 378 7.02 -22.79 -29.48
N SER A 379 5.87 -22.66 -30.16
CA SER A 379 4.63 -22.12 -29.59
C SER A 379 4.06 -22.98 -28.45
N LEU A 380 4.15 -24.31 -28.56
CA LEU A 380 3.74 -25.24 -27.49
C LEU A 380 4.57 -25.10 -26.22
N GLY A 381 5.89 -25.00 -26.39
CA GLY A 381 6.81 -24.77 -25.26
C GLY A 381 6.52 -23.45 -24.57
N TYR A 382 6.31 -22.37 -25.34
CA TYR A 382 5.95 -21.06 -24.79
C TYR A 382 4.60 -21.08 -24.06
N LEU A 383 3.57 -21.78 -24.58
CA LEU A 383 2.27 -21.88 -23.91
C LEU A 383 2.36 -22.57 -22.56
N ALA A 384 2.95 -23.76 -22.53
CA ALA A 384 3.04 -24.55 -21.30
C ALA A 384 3.81 -23.79 -20.22
N ILE A 385 4.88 -23.08 -20.61
CA ILE A 385 5.65 -22.21 -19.72
C ILE A 385 4.81 -21.03 -19.22
N VAL A 386 4.10 -20.31 -20.10
CA VAL A 386 3.26 -19.16 -19.72
C VAL A 386 2.11 -19.60 -18.80
N LEU A 387 1.49 -20.75 -19.07
CA LEU A 387 0.42 -21.32 -18.25
C LEU A 387 0.90 -21.73 -16.86
N LEU A 388 1.98 -22.51 -16.79
CA LEU A 388 2.54 -22.98 -15.51
C LEU A 388 3.07 -21.83 -14.67
N ILE A 389 3.74 -20.85 -15.30
CA ILE A 389 4.21 -19.65 -14.61
C ILE A 389 3.02 -18.79 -14.18
N GLY A 390 2.04 -18.55 -15.05
CA GLY A 390 0.87 -17.72 -14.74
C GLY A 390 0.05 -18.27 -13.58
N ILE A 391 -0.29 -19.56 -13.62
CA ILE A 391 -1.05 -20.26 -12.57
C ILE A 391 -0.22 -20.38 -11.29
N GLY A 392 1.06 -20.76 -11.41
CA GLY A 392 1.97 -20.89 -10.28
C GLY A 392 2.18 -19.56 -9.54
N LEU A 393 2.39 -18.47 -10.29
CA LEU A 393 2.50 -17.13 -9.73
C LEU A 393 1.17 -16.69 -9.11
N ALA A 394 0.03 -16.86 -9.79
CA ALA A 394 -1.27 -16.47 -9.23
C ALA A 394 -1.59 -17.22 -7.93
N TYR A 395 -1.31 -18.52 -7.85
CA TYR A 395 -1.53 -19.35 -6.66
C TYR A 395 -0.56 -19.01 -5.51
N ALA A 396 0.75 -18.95 -5.79
CA ALA A 396 1.76 -18.59 -4.81
C ALA A 396 1.49 -17.17 -4.26
N PHE A 397 1.11 -16.24 -5.14
CA PHE A 397 0.78 -14.88 -4.78
C PHE A 397 -0.52 -14.79 -3.98
N GLY A 398 -1.58 -15.53 -4.34
CA GLY A 398 -2.82 -15.60 -3.57
C GLY A 398 -2.58 -16.07 -2.12
N ARG A 399 -1.70 -17.05 -1.93
CA ARG A 399 -1.34 -17.58 -0.60
C ARG A 399 -0.50 -16.60 0.22
N TRP A 400 0.45 -15.90 -0.40
CA TRP A 400 1.33 -14.94 0.29
C TRP A 400 0.67 -13.59 0.62
N THR A 401 -0.51 -13.32 0.04
CA THR A 401 -1.14 -12.00 0.11
C THR A 401 -2.43 -11.97 0.91
N ARG A 402 -2.76 -13.04 1.65
CA ARG A 402 -3.93 -13.07 2.55
C ARG A 402 -3.96 -11.78 3.40
N PRO A 403 -5.09 -11.05 3.42
CA PRO A 403 -5.21 -9.87 4.26
C PRO A 403 -5.01 -10.35 5.71
N ILE A 404 -4.13 -9.69 6.45
CA ILE A 404 -3.99 -9.98 7.88
C ILE A 404 -4.87 -8.97 8.58
N VAL A 405 -6.07 -9.43 8.86
CA VAL A 405 -7.06 -8.77 9.70
C VAL A 405 -7.05 -9.56 11.00
N GLY A 406 -6.22 -9.13 11.94
CA GLY A 406 -6.19 -9.66 13.30
C GLY A 406 -6.45 -8.53 14.28
N ALA A 407 -7.16 -8.82 15.37
CA ALA A 407 -7.46 -7.88 16.44
C ALA A 407 -6.25 -7.56 17.35
N GLU A 408 -5.12 -8.26 17.19
CA GLU A 408 -3.96 -8.15 18.09
C GLU A 408 -3.51 -6.69 18.29
N ASP A 409 -3.64 -6.28 19.56
CA ASP A 409 -3.08 -5.09 20.20
C ASP A 409 -1.56 -5.21 20.40
#